data_AF-A0A2Z6R0B5-F1
#
_entry.id   AF-A0A2Z6R0B5-F1
#
_cell.length_a   1.000
_cell.length_b   1.000
_cell.length_c   1.000
_cell.angle_alpha   90.00
_cell.angle_beta   90.00
_cell.angle_gamma   90.00
#
_symmetry.space_group_name_H-M   'P 1'
#
loop_
_entity.id
_entity.type
_entity.pdbx_description
1 polymer ?
#
loop_
_entity_poly.entity_id
_entity_poly.type
_entity_poly.pdbx_seq_one_letter_code
_entity_poly.pdbx_strand_id
1 'polypeptide(L)'
;MCYVKQFLEKHNLSADSTSEQLSKHTPELDALIPNWMARRCVKVALTNGTNNRCSFSKEKIEALLPDKRKGKLTIEERAEYCAKASDFVDIIINHWALGPKSNDENEIVVGILHQSTFRVKLAEGVVDPTIIEAFAKNQKLIQESNKIQKKRTKK
;
A
#
# COMPACT_ATOMS: atom_id res chain seq x y z
N MET A 1 14.23 -21.24 -0.56
CA MET A 1 15.24 -20.19 -0.35
C MET A 1 14.66 -18.88 -0.89
N CYS A 2 14.50 -17.84 -0.07
CA CYS A 2 13.76 -16.64 -0.46
C CYS A 2 14.51 -15.88 -1.58
N TYR A 3 13.81 -15.49 -2.64
CA TYR A 3 14.37 -14.81 -3.84
C TYR A 3 15.28 -13.61 -3.51
N VAL A 4 14.91 -12.85 -2.49
CA VAL A 4 15.69 -11.71 -1.96
C VAL A 4 17.06 -12.14 -1.46
N LYS A 5 17.15 -13.31 -0.82
CA LYS A 5 18.41 -13.83 -0.29
C LYS A 5 19.41 -14.12 -1.41
N GLN A 6 18.92 -14.69 -2.52
CA GLN A 6 19.71 -14.95 -3.72
C GLN A 6 20.14 -13.64 -4.40
N PHE A 7 19.26 -12.64 -4.47
CA PHE A 7 19.59 -11.32 -4.99
C PHE A 7 20.71 -10.64 -4.21
N LEU A 8 20.62 -10.65 -2.87
CA LEU A 8 21.66 -10.08 -2.02
C LEU A 8 23.00 -10.82 -2.16
N GLU A 9 22.97 -12.15 -2.23
CA GLU A 9 24.18 -12.97 -2.46
C GLU A 9 24.81 -12.70 -3.82
N LYS A 10 24.01 -12.64 -4.89
CA LYS A 10 24.47 -12.36 -6.26
C LYS A 10 25.25 -11.04 -6.35
N HIS A 11 24.83 -10.04 -5.58
CA HIS A 11 25.41 -8.69 -5.61
C HIS A 11 26.34 -8.39 -4.42
N ASN A 12 26.68 -9.39 -3.60
CA ASN A 12 27.48 -9.23 -2.38
C ASN A 12 26.95 -8.13 -1.44
N LEU A 13 25.62 -8.00 -1.34
CA LEU A 13 24.95 -7.00 -0.52
C LEU A 13 24.65 -7.56 0.87
N SER A 14 24.88 -6.74 1.90
CA SER A 14 24.61 -7.06 3.29
C SER A 14 24.07 -5.84 4.04
N ALA A 15 23.73 -6.03 5.32
CA ALA A 15 23.34 -4.92 6.18
C ALA A 15 24.49 -3.92 6.41
N ASP A 16 25.74 -4.26 6.07
CA ASP A 16 26.91 -3.39 6.20
C ASP A 16 27.17 -2.57 4.93
N SER A 17 26.60 -2.97 3.78
CA SER A 17 26.72 -2.24 2.51
C SER A 17 26.28 -0.79 2.65
N THR A 18 26.94 0.12 1.93
CA THR A 18 26.57 1.54 1.94
C THR A 18 25.26 1.76 1.20
N SER A 19 24.55 2.86 1.49
CA SER A 19 23.32 3.21 0.78
C SER A 19 23.55 3.38 -0.73
N GLU A 20 24.73 3.82 -1.14
CA GLU A 20 25.10 3.96 -2.56
C GLU A 20 25.32 2.61 -3.25
N GLN A 21 25.94 1.65 -2.56
CA GLN A 21 26.04 0.28 -3.05
C GLN A 21 24.67 -0.36 -3.20
N LEU A 22 23.76 -0.11 -2.26
CA LEU A 22 22.39 -0.63 -2.31
C LEU A 22 21.57 0.02 -3.44
N SER A 23 21.63 1.35 -3.57
CA SER A 23 20.83 2.09 -4.55
C SER A 23 21.20 1.79 -6.01
N LYS A 24 22.45 1.38 -6.26
CA LYS A 24 22.93 0.93 -7.56
C LYS A 24 22.10 -0.24 -8.13
N HIS A 25 21.60 -1.11 -7.26
CA HIS A 25 20.87 -2.32 -7.64
C HIS A 25 19.34 -2.15 -7.58
N THR A 26 18.87 -0.96 -7.23
CA THR A 26 17.44 -0.63 -7.18
C THR A 26 16.71 -0.89 -8.49
N PRO A 27 17.22 -0.50 -9.68
CA PRO A 27 16.50 -0.75 -10.94
C PRO A 27 16.31 -2.23 -11.25
N GLU A 28 17.32 -3.06 -10.92
CA GLU A 28 17.24 -4.52 -11.11
C GLU A 28 16.23 -5.13 -10.14
N LEU A 29 16.32 -4.80 -8.84
CA LEU A 29 15.36 -5.27 -7.85
C LEU A 29 13.93 -4.79 -8.14
N ASP A 30 13.79 -3.58 -8.68
CA ASP A 30 12.52 -2.99 -9.08
C ASP A 30 11.85 -3.75 -10.23
N ALA A 31 12.65 -4.17 -11.23
CA ALA A 31 12.18 -4.96 -12.36
C ALA A 31 11.78 -6.38 -11.94
N LEU A 32 12.50 -6.94 -10.96
CA LEU A 32 12.24 -8.27 -10.41
C LEU A 32 11.03 -8.30 -9.48
N ILE A 33 10.77 -7.17 -8.79
CA ILE A 33 9.69 -7.03 -7.81
C ILE A 33 8.83 -5.82 -8.17
N PRO A 34 8.09 -5.86 -9.29
CA PRO A 34 7.24 -4.76 -9.69
C PRO A 34 6.02 -4.63 -8.77
N ASN A 35 5.53 -5.75 -8.23
CA ASN A 35 4.38 -5.82 -7.33
C ASN A 35 4.71 -5.21 -5.95
N TRP A 36 3.85 -4.30 -5.45
CA TRP A 36 4.09 -3.60 -4.20
C TRP A 36 3.96 -4.46 -2.94
N MET A 37 3.15 -5.54 -2.96
CA MET A 37 3.08 -6.48 -1.85
C MET A 37 4.34 -7.32 -1.78
N ALA A 38 4.85 -7.78 -2.92
CA ALA A 38 6.15 -8.43 -2.95
C ALA A 38 7.22 -7.48 -2.39
N ARG A 39 7.20 -6.19 -2.76
CA ARG A 39 8.05 -5.15 -2.13
C ARG A 39 7.81 -5.01 -0.63
N ARG A 40 6.56 -5.03 -0.16
CA ARG A 40 6.23 -4.97 1.28
C ARG A 40 6.77 -6.17 2.03
N CYS A 41 6.59 -7.38 1.50
CA CYS A 41 7.13 -8.62 2.05
C CYS A 41 8.66 -8.58 2.08
N VAL A 42 9.31 -8.07 1.03
CA VAL A 42 10.76 -7.87 1.03
C VAL A 42 11.19 -6.85 2.08
N LYS A 43 10.50 -5.70 2.20
CA LYS A 43 10.80 -4.70 3.24
C LYS A 43 10.69 -5.31 4.63
N VAL A 44 9.61 -6.05 4.91
CA VAL A 44 9.41 -6.75 6.20
C VAL A 44 10.51 -7.79 6.44
N ALA A 45 10.88 -8.56 5.42
CA ALA A 45 11.96 -9.55 5.53
C ALA A 45 13.32 -8.91 5.79
N LEU A 46 13.63 -7.77 5.15
CA LEU A 46 14.85 -7.01 5.36
C LEU A 46 14.88 -6.34 6.75
N THR A 47 13.74 -5.86 7.25
CA THR A 47 13.61 -5.28 8.59
C THR A 47 13.80 -6.34 9.68
N ASN A 48 13.15 -7.49 9.53
CA ASN A 48 13.14 -8.51 10.58
C ASN A 48 14.45 -9.31 10.62
N GLY A 49 15.21 -9.33 9.51
CA GLY A 49 16.34 -10.25 9.35
C GLY A 49 15.87 -11.70 9.30
N THR A 50 16.60 -12.57 8.61
CA THR A 50 16.30 -14.02 8.64
C THR A 50 17.58 -14.79 8.90
N ASN A 51 17.52 -15.76 9.81
CA ASN A 51 18.53 -16.80 10.07
C ASN A 51 19.98 -16.29 9.94
N ASN A 52 20.44 -15.59 10.98
CA ASN A 52 21.83 -15.11 11.15
C ASN A 52 22.32 -14.02 10.18
N ARG A 53 21.44 -13.35 9.42
CA ARG A 53 21.77 -12.10 8.71
C ARG A 53 21.20 -10.89 9.43
N CYS A 54 22.03 -9.87 9.60
CA CYS A 54 21.67 -8.58 10.20
C CYS A 54 20.44 -7.95 9.53
N SER A 55 19.57 -7.38 10.36
CA SER A 55 18.47 -6.53 9.91
C SER A 55 19.02 -5.28 9.22
N PHE A 56 18.37 -4.86 8.15
CA PHE A 56 18.70 -3.60 7.49
C PHE A 56 18.07 -2.44 8.26
N SER A 57 18.80 -1.33 8.39
CA SER A 57 18.22 -0.09 8.89
C SER A 57 17.15 0.42 7.91
N LYS A 58 16.25 1.28 8.40
CA LYS A 58 15.20 1.88 7.59
C LYS A 58 15.77 2.61 6.37
N GLU A 59 16.87 3.34 6.57
CA GLU A 59 17.58 4.10 5.52
C GLU A 59 18.14 3.16 4.45
N LYS A 60 18.71 2.01 4.84
CA LYS A 60 19.25 1.03 3.90
C LYS A 60 18.14 0.32 3.11
N ILE A 61 17.02 0.01 3.77
CA ILE A 61 15.83 -0.54 3.10
C ILE A 61 15.29 0.46 2.09
N GLU A 62 15.25 1.75 2.43
CA GLU A 62 14.76 2.79 1.53
C GLU A 62 15.75 3.09 0.39
N ALA A 63 17.05 2.92 0.60
CA ALA A 63 18.04 3.00 -0.49
C ALA A 63 17.87 1.86 -1.51
N LEU A 64 17.63 0.64 -1.04
CA LEU A 64 17.48 -0.57 -1.88
C LEU A 64 16.09 -0.70 -2.52
N LEU A 65 15.05 -0.31 -1.78
CA LEU A 65 13.64 -0.35 -2.17
C LEU A 65 13.00 1.01 -1.87
N PRO A 66 13.37 2.06 -2.65
CA PRO A 66 12.79 3.37 -2.46
C PRO A 66 11.29 3.29 -2.57
N ASP A 67 10.60 3.98 -1.65
CA ASP A 67 9.17 4.03 -1.70
C ASP A 67 8.73 4.90 -2.89
N LYS A 68 8.50 4.26 -4.04
CA LYS A 68 7.97 4.92 -5.24
C LYS A 68 6.57 5.52 -5.01
N ARG A 69 5.94 5.22 -3.86
CA ARG A 69 4.72 5.91 -3.37
C ARG A 69 4.92 7.40 -3.06
N LYS A 70 6.10 7.98 -3.31
CA LYS A 70 6.24 9.44 -3.35
C LYS A 70 5.35 10.09 -4.43
N GLY A 71 4.87 9.32 -5.42
CA GLY A 71 3.64 9.66 -6.15
C GLY A 71 2.42 9.28 -5.33
N LYS A 72 1.61 10.25 -4.91
CA LYS A 72 0.31 10.02 -4.27
C LYS A 72 -0.60 9.37 -5.31
N LEU A 73 -0.60 8.03 -5.39
CA LEU A 73 -1.40 7.29 -6.37
C LEU A 73 -2.84 7.78 -6.34
N THR A 74 -3.37 8.08 -7.52
CA THR A 74 -4.77 8.48 -7.66
C THR A 74 -5.68 7.31 -7.28
N ILE A 75 -6.96 7.60 -7.07
CA ILE A 75 -7.95 6.57 -6.76
C ILE A 75 -8.06 5.56 -7.93
N GLU A 76 -7.90 6.05 -9.17
CA GLU A 76 -7.95 5.25 -10.39
C GLU A 76 -6.74 4.33 -10.54
N GLU A 77 -5.53 4.84 -10.34
CA GLU A 77 -4.31 4.00 -10.40
C GLU A 77 -4.36 2.86 -9.36
N ARG A 78 -4.90 3.13 -8.17
CA ARG A 78 -5.12 2.11 -7.14
C ARG A 78 -6.14 1.08 -7.59
N ALA A 79 -7.23 1.51 -8.22
CA ALA A 79 -8.31 0.62 -8.63
C ALA A 79 -7.88 -0.25 -9.81
N GLU A 80 -7.18 0.33 -10.79
CA GLU A 80 -6.60 -0.40 -11.92
C GLU A 80 -5.59 -1.44 -11.45
N TYR A 81 -4.73 -1.08 -10.49
CA TYR A 81 -3.84 -2.04 -9.84
C TYR A 81 -4.64 -3.19 -9.21
N CYS A 82 -5.67 -2.86 -8.43
CA CYS A 82 -6.49 -3.85 -7.75
C CYS A 82 -7.27 -4.78 -8.71
N ALA A 83 -7.73 -4.26 -9.83
CA ALA A 83 -8.44 -5.00 -10.85
C ALA A 83 -7.57 -6.05 -11.56
N LYS A 84 -6.28 -5.74 -11.78
CA LYS A 84 -5.42 -6.57 -12.63
C LYS A 84 -4.80 -7.77 -11.93
N ALA A 85 -4.43 -7.64 -10.65
CA ALA A 85 -3.59 -8.64 -10.01
C ALA A 85 -3.70 -8.72 -8.48
N SER A 86 -4.67 -8.04 -7.86
CA SER A 86 -4.76 -7.98 -6.41
C SER A 86 -5.57 -9.08 -5.78
N ASP A 87 -5.10 -9.51 -4.62
CA ASP A 87 -5.89 -10.30 -3.70
C ASP A 87 -6.77 -9.42 -2.79
N PHE A 88 -7.55 -10.07 -1.93
CA PHE A 88 -8.43 -9.40 -0.98
C PHE A 88 -7.69 -8.41 -0.04
N VAL A 89 -6.47 -8.76 0.37
CA VAL A 89 -5.69 -7.96 1.34
C VAL A 89 -5.19 -6.67 0.69
N ASP A 90 -4.78 -6.74 -0.57
CA ASP A 90 -4.40 -5.59 -1.38
C ASP A 90 -5.51 -4.54 -1.48
N ILE A 91 -6.73 -5.01 -1.71
CA ILE A 91 -7.90 -4.15 -1.86
C ILE A 91 -8.22 -3.45 -0.53
N ILE A 92 -8.14 -4.18 0.59
CA ILE A 92 -8.35 -3.61 1.93
C ILE A 92 -7.31 -2.52 2.24
N ILE A 93 -6.03 -2.78 1.98
CA ILE A 93 -4.96 -1.83 2.29
C ILE A 93 -5.14 -0.54 1.48
N ASN A 94 -5.49 -0.65 0.19
CA ASN A 94 -5.75 0.53 -0.64
C ASN A 94 -7.01 1.28 -0.20
N HIS A 95 -8.06 0.56 0.19
CA HIS A 95 -9.28 1.16 0.73
C HIS A 95 -9.03 1.95 2.02
N TRP A 96 -8.27 1.40 2.97
CA TRP A 96 -7.95 2.09 4.23
C TRP A 96 -7.01 3.26 4.05
N ALA A 97 -6.08 3.19 3.09
CA ALA A 97 -5.19 4.31 2.77
C ALA A 97 -5.94 5.56 2.26
N LEU A 98 -7.18 5.39 1.76
CA LEU A 98 -8.07 6.47 1.32
C LEU A 98 -9.02 6.98 2.42
N GLY A 99 -8.99 6.36 3.60
CA GLY A 99 -9.84 6.72 4.73
C GLY A 99 -9.47 8.08 5.36
N PRO A 100 -10.28 8.53 6.34
CA PRO A 100 -10.02 9.78 7.03
C PRO A 100 -8.70 9.75 7.80
N LYS A 101 -7.96 10.86 7.73
CA LYS A 101 -6.66 11.00 8.41
C LYS A 101 -6.78 11.50 9.85
N SER A 102 -7.91 12.11 10.19
CA SER A 102 -8.20 12.66 11.51
C SER A 102 -9.69 12.55 11.80
N ASN A 103 -10.08 12.91 13.02
CA ASN A 103 -11.47 12.97 13.45
C ASN A 103 -12.17 14.29 13.05
N ASP A 104 -11.52 15.13 12.24
CA ASP A 104 -12.16 16.35 11.71
C ASP A 104 -13.30 15.99 10.77
N GLU A 105 -14.42 16.72 10.85
CA GLU A 105 -15.61 16.43 10.06
C GLU A 105 -15.37 16.50 8.55
N ASN A 106 -14.53 17.44 8.08
CA ASN A 106 -14.22 17.56 6.65
C ASN A 106 -13.32 16.42 6.18
N GLU A 107 -12.31 16.05 6.96
CA GLU A 107 -11.45 14.89 6.68
C GLU A 107 -12.26 13.57 6.67
N ILE A 108 -13.24 13.43 7.57
CA ILE A 108 -14.19 12.31 7.58
C ILE A 108 -14.99 12.26 6.27
N VAL A 109 -15.57 13.38 5.86
CA VAL A 109 -16.37 13.43 4.62
C VAL A 109 -15.52 13.15 3.39
N VAL A 110 -14.33 13.75 3.29
CA VAL A 110 -13.40 13.54 2.16
C VAL A 110 -12.90 12.10 2.11
N GLY A 111 -12.51 11.52 3.26
CA GLY A 111 -12.07 10.13 3.33
C GLY A 111 -13.14 9.15 2.87
N ILE A 112 -14.40 9.35 3.29
CA ILE A 112 -15.50 8.49 2.86
C ILE A 112 -15.83 8.68 1.37
N LEU A 113 -15.74 9.91 0.86
CA LEU A 113 -15.92 10.17 -0.56
C LEU A 113 -14.87 9.40 -1.37
N HIS A 114 -13.59 9.52 -1.03
CA HIS A 114 -12.51 8.79 -1.71
C HIS A 114 -12.70 7.27 -1.64
N GLN A 115 -13.06 6.76 -0.47
CA GLN A 115 -13.37 5.34 -0.27
C GLN A 115 -14.55 4.85 -1.12
N SER A 116 -15.57 5.68 -1.28
CA SER A 116 -16.75 5.37 -2.11
C SER A 116 -16.38 5.39 -3.60
N THR A 117 -15.67 6.42 -4.06
CA THR A 117 -15.15 6.52 -5.43
C THR A 117 -14.26 5.34 -5.78
N PHE A 118 -13.40 4.92 -4.85
CA PHE A 118 -12.54 3.74 -5.05
C PHE A 118 -13.35 2.47 -5.29
N ARG A 119 -14.44 2.25 -4.56
CA ARG A 119 -15.32 1.08 -4.76
C ARG A 119 -15.98 1.08 -6.13
N VAL A 120 -16.43 2.26 -6.59
CA VAL A 120 -16.98 2.41 -7.95
C VAL A 120 -15.93 2.04 -8.99
N LYS A 121 -14.69 2.53 -8.84
CA LYS A 121 -13.58 2.20 -9.75
C LYS A 121 -13.16 0.72 -9.71
N LEU A 122 -13.24 0.05 -8.55
CA LEU A 122 -13.03 -1.39 -8.47
C LEU A 122 -14.10 -2.17 -9.24
N ALA A 123 -15.37 -1.75 -9.14
CA ALA A 123 -16.46 -2.38 -9.88
C ALA A 123 -16.31 -2.17 -11.40
N GLU A 124 -15.90 -0.97 -11.85
CA GLU A 124 -15.53 -0.71 -13.25
C GLU A 124 -14.39 -1.62 -13.72
N GLY A 125 -13.43 -1.93 -12.83
CA GLY A 125 -12.33 -2.86 -13.05
C GLY A 125 -12.70 -4.34 -12.95
N VAL A 126 -14.00 -4.69 -12.91
CA VAL A 126 -14.50 -6.08 -12.86
C VAL A 126 -14.03 -6.86 -11.62
N VAL A 127 -13.73 -6.16 -10.52
CA VAL A 127 -13.48 -6.80 -9.22
C VAL A 127 -14.79 -7.37 -8.68
N ASP A 128 -14.73 -8.57 -8.10
CA ASP A 128 -15.90 -9.26 -7.55
C ASP A 128 -16.68 -8.36 -6.57
N PRO A 129 -17.98 -8.10 -6.81
CA PRO A 129 -18.82 -7.30 -5.92
C PRO A 129 -18.87 -7.81 -4.48
N THR A 130 -18.75 -9.12 -4.25
CA THR A 130 -18.73 -9.70 -2.90
C THR A 130 -17.49 -9.28 -2.11
N ILE A 131 -16.35 -9.15 -2.79
CA ILE A 131 -15.12 -8.61 -2.22
C ILE A 131 -15.34 -7.14 -1.86
N ILE A 132 -15.92 -6.35 -2.79
CA ILE A 132 -16.20 -4.93 -2.59
C ILE A 132 -17.14 -4.70 -1.40
N GLU A 133 -18.19 -5.52 -1.26
CA GLU A 133 -19.14 -5.42 -0.16
C GLU A 133 -18.54 -5.78 1.21
N ALA A 134 -17.57 -6.69 1.26
CA ALA A 134 -16.98 -7.16 2.52
C ALA A 134 -16.36 -6.02 3.35
N PHE A 135 -15.73 -5.05 2.69
CA PHE A 135 -15.19 -3.85 3.34
C PHE A 135 -16.09 -2.61 3.17
N ALA A 136 -17.22 -2.73 2.46
CA ALA A 136 -18.21 -1.67 2.40
C ALA A 136 -18.85 -1.37 3.76
N LYS A 137 -18.93 -2.39 4.61
CA LYS A 137 -19.67 -2.44 5.87
C LYS A 137 -18.98 -1.77 7.07
N ASN A 138 -18.20 -0.69 6.88
CA ASN A 138 -17.69 0.07 8.01
C ASN A 138 -18.80 0.97 8.59
N GLN A 139 -19.76 0.32 9.26
CA GLN A 139 -21.05 0.88 9.67
C GLN A 139 -20.90 2.13 10.55
N LYS A 140 -19.87 2.15 11.41
CA LYS A 140 -19.59 3.27 12.31
C LYS A 140 -19.21 4.55 11.54
N LEU A 141 -18.33 4.45 10.54
CA LEU A 141 -17.87 5.60 9.75
C LEU A 141 -18.98 6.16 8.85
N ILE A 142 -19.78 5.28 8.23
CA ILE A 142 -20.93 5.67 7.40
C ILE A 142 -21.97 6.42 8.24
N GLN A 143 -22.26 5.94 9.45
CA GLN A 143 -23.19 6.61 10.36
C GLN A 143 -22.69 8.00 10.76
N GLU A 144 -21.41 8.15 11.10
CA GLU A 144 -20.84 9.44 11.46
C GLU A 144 -20.89 10.46 10.30
N SER A 145 -20.54 10.06 9.08
CA SER A 145 -20.64 10.95 7.92
C SER A 145 -22.08 11.34 7.59
N ASN A 146 -23.03 10.39 7.65
CA ASN A 146 -24.44 10.69 7.44
C ASN A 146 -24.98 11.68 8.49
N LYS A 147 -24.52 11.59 9.75
CA LYS A 147 -24.87 12.57 10.80
C LYS A 147 -24.29 13.96 10.48
N ILE A 148 -23.04 14.04 10.04
CA ILE A 148 -22.37 15.30 9.66
C ILE A 148 -23.12 15.96 8.49
N GLN A 149 -23.45 15.21 7.44
CA GLN A 149 -24.20 15.73 6.30
C GLN A 149 -25.58 16.26 6.71
N LYS A 150 -26.34 15.49 7.51
CA LYS A 150 -27.64 15.93 8.03
C LYS A 150 -27.57 17.22 8.85
N LYS A 151 -26.50 17.44 9.63
CA LYS A 151 -26.28 18.69 10.37
C LYS A 151 -26.04 19.87 9.43
N ARG A 152 -25.32 19.67 8.32
CA ARG A 152 -24.98 20.72 7.35
C ARG A 152 -26.18 21.17 6.51
N THR A 153 -27.08 20.26 6.13
CA THR A 153 -28.31 20.58 5.38
C THR A 153 -29.45 21.15 6.22
N LYS A 154 -29.30 21.23 7.55
CA LYS A 154 -30.29 21.82 8.47
C LYS A 154 -29.94 23.24 8.92
N LYS A 155 -28.85 23.81 8.41
CA LYS A 155 -28.51 25.23 8.50
C LYS A 155 -29.04 25.93 7.25
#